data_AF-A0A810KV82-F1
#
_entry.id   AF-A0A810KV82-F1
#
_cell.length_a   1.000
_cell.length_b   1.000
_cell.length_c   1.000
_cell.angle_alpha   90.00
_cell.angle_beta   90.00
_cell.angle_gamma   90.00
#
_symmetry.space_group_name_H-M   'P 1'
#
loop_
_entity.id
_entity.type
_entity.pdbx_description
1 polymer ?
#
loop_
_entity_poly.entity_id
_entity_poly.type
_entity_poly.pdbx_seq_one_letter_code
_entity_poly.pdbx_strand_id
1 'polypeptide(L)'
;MEPEYRKGRATVAACGASLLLAAVFEALTVLAAHDRTVRVASPWRDDPYHAVVGLAELAVPWLGLLVVLRLFAWRAPGGPDRAQQTARAAGTITTLVGVASAFEWAAVLGAAPVARTGWTSVLVAGLAVTSLLVAGAAVLLVRCRQPLGSARRWRHDWLGDVALLLRWTPLPRRWTGPAMVDRVRRHALAVFAAVSVLAGAGLAGAQSIGERLTDPLLVTWYFVVEAASLLAFCLVSNAVAGFVVRPAAGRARRAVETSLATGGAAVLLAVAFRDAIRAAFGLGPVTAVPTLVGLTLGAGLGAAALAAVLALAVPARPTGHQRPHHGEATR
;
A
#
# COMPACT_ATOMS: atom_id res chain seq x y z
N MET A 1 5.13 35.55 -6.64
CA MET A 1 3.98 34.97 -5.91
C MET A 1 3.10 34.06 -6.76
N GLU A 2 2.94 34.30 -8.07
CA GLU A 2 2.12 33.45 -8.96
C GLU A 2 2.53 31.97 -9.15
N PRO A 3 3.82 31.58 -9.21
CA PRO A 3 4.19 30.20 -9.55
C PRO A 3 3.97 29.20 -8.41
N GLU A 4 4.07 29.61 -7.15
CA GLU A 4 3.79 28.73 -6.00
C GLU A 4 2.29 28.43 -5.86
N TYR A 5 1.45 29.41 -6.17
CA TYR A 5 0.00 29.29 -6.07
C TYR A 5 -0.58 28.34 -7.14
N ARG A 6 -0.05 28.35 -8.38
CA ARG A 6 -0.43 27.39 -9.42
C ARG A 6 -0.05 25.95 -9.06
N LYS A 7 1.10 25.74 -8.44
CA LYS A 7 1.57 24.40 -7.99
C LYS A 7 0.68 23.82 -6.90
N GLY A 8 0.24 24.64 -5.94
CA GLY A 8 -0.67 24.22 -4.88
C GLY A 8 -2.02 23.71 -5.42
N ARG A 9 -2.63 24.45 -6.37
CA ARG A 9 -3.89 24.04 -7.02
C ARG A 9 -3.77 22.72 -7.77
N ALA A 10 -2.66 22.51 -8.51
CA ALA A 10 -2.44 21.28 -9.25
C ALA A 10 -2.29 20.06 -8.34
N THR A 11 -1.63 20.21 -7.18
CA THR A 11 -1.53 19.14 -6.18
C THR A 11 -2.88 18.81 -5.56
N VAL A 12 -3.70 19.82 -5.22
CA VAL A 12 -5.06 19.60 -4.72
C VAL A 12 -5.93 18.89 -5.77
N ALA A 13 -5.83 19.27 -7.04
CA ALA A 13 -6.55 18.61 -8.12
C ALA A 13 -6.13 17.14 -8.30
N ALA A 14 -4.83 16.84 -8.24
CA ALA A 14 -4.32 15.46 -8.30
C ALA A 14 -4.79 14.62 -7.10
N CYS A 15 -4.82 15.22 -5.90
CA CYS A 15 -5.36 14.56 -4.71
C CYS A 15 -6.87 14.33 -4.83
N GLY A 16 -7.63 15.32 -5.29
CA GLY A 16 -9.06 15.20 -5.52
C GLY A 16 -9.40 14.13 -6.56
N ALA A 17 -8.67 14.08 -7.67
CA ALA A 17 -8.83 13.04 -8.68
C ALA A 17 -8.50 11.64 -8.13
N SER A 18 -7.47 11.52 -7.29
CA SER A 18 -7.11 10.24 -6.66
C SER A 18 -8.13 9.80 -5.60
N LEU A 19 -8.76 10.74 -4.88
CA LEU A 19 -9.86 10.46 -3.96
C LEU A 19 -11.14 10.06 -4.68
N LEU A 20 -11.47 10.73 -5.80
CA LEU A 20 -12.57 10.33 -6.66
C LEU A 20 -12.33 8.92 -7.22
N LEU A 21 -11.12 8.66 -7.72
CA LEU A 21 -10.71 7.34 -8.18
C LEU A 21 -10.89 6.28 -7.07
N ALA A 22 -10.41 6.57 -5.86
CA ALA A 22 -10.59 5.67 -4.71
C ALA A 22 -12.06 5.38 -4.43
N ALA A 23 -12.92 6.41 -4.43
CA ALA A 23 -14.35 6.25 -4.16
C ALA A 23 -15.07 5.44 -5.26
N VAL A 24 -14.75 5.67 -6.53
CA VAL A 24 -15.33 4.94 -7.66
C VAL A 24 -14.87 3.48 -7.66
N PHE A 25 -13.56 3.24 -7.44
CA PHE A 25 -13.00 1.91 -7.30
C PHE A 25 -13.69 1.15 -6.15
N GLU A 26 -13.75 1.74 -4.97
CA GLU A 26 -14.37 1.13 -3.78
C GLU A 26 -15.84 0.77 -4.03
N ALA A 27 -16.61 1.70 -4.62
CA ALA A 27 -18.03 1.45 -4.92
C ALA A 27 -18.20 0.29 -5.90
N LEU A 28 -17.34 0.19 -6.92
CA LEU A 28 -17.34 -0.90 -7.89
C LEU A 28 -16.94 -2.23 -7.24
N THR A 29 -15.89 -2.24 -6.42
CA THR A 29 -15.39 -3.42 -5.73
C THR A 29 -16.41 -3.95 -4.72
N VAL A 30 -17.00 -3.08 -3.90
CA VAL A 30 -18.06 -3.47 -2.95
C VAL A 30 -19.25 -4.06 -3.69
N LEU A 31 -19.69 -3.42 -4.79
CA LEU A 31 -20.79 -3.93 -5.61
C LEU A 31 -20.45 -5.32 -6.19
N ALA A 32 -19.25 -5.51 -6.73
CA ALA A 32 -18.82 -6.77 -7.33
C ALA A 32 -18.59 -7.90 -6.31
N ALA A 33 -18.13 -7.57 -5.10
CA ALA A 33 -17.75 -8.54 -4.08
C ALA A 33 -18.92 -8.93 -3.15
N HIS A 34 -19.78 -7.97 -2.77
CA HIS A 34 -20.77 -8.16 -1.72
C HIS A 34 -22.19 -8.40 -2.24
N ASP A 35 -22.55 -7.89 -3.43
CA ASP A 35 -23.83 -8.22 -4.04
C ASP A 35 -23.74 -9.59 -4.72
N ARG A 36 -24.48 -10.58 -4.21
CA ARG A 36 -24.48 -11.94 -4.74
C ARG A 36 -24.91 -12.01 -6.19
N THR A 37 -25.87 -11.18 -6.61
CA THR A 37 -26.38 -11.17 -7.98
C THR A 37 -25.33 -10.65 -8.96
N VAL A 38 -24.60 -9.61 -8.55
CA VAL A 38 -23.52 -9.01 -9.34
C VAL A 38 -22.28 -9.93 -9.34
N ARG A 39 -21.93 -10.50 -8.19
CA ARG A 39 -20.77 -11.40 -8.06
C ARG A 39 -20.86 -12.61 -8.98
N VAL A 40 -22.06 -13.20 -9.13
CA VAL A 40 -22.29 -14.32 -10.05
C VAL A 40 -22.07 -13.91 -11.52
N ALA A 41 -22.33 -12.64 -11.85
CA ALA A 41 -22.13 -12.08 -13.17
C ALA A 41 -20.73 -11.48 -13.42
N SER A 42 -19.85 -11.49 -12.39
CA SER A 42 -18.53 -10.88 -12.47
C SER A 42 -17.57 -11.69 -13.35
N PRO A 43 -16.95 -11.06 -14.39
CA PRO A 43 -15.97 -11.74 -15.24
C PRO A 43 -14.75 -12.26 -14.48
N TRP A 44 -14.42 -11.62 -13.36
CA TRP A 44 -13.24 -11.92 -12.54
C TRP A 44 -13.59 -12.70 -11.27
N ARG A 45 -14.80 -13.27 -11.18
CA ARG A 45 -15.25 -14.01 -9.99
C ARG A 45 -14.30 -15.13 -9.57
N ASP A 46 -13.74 -15.86 -10.52
CA ASP A 46 -12.89 -17.03 -10.26
C ASP A 46 -11.43 -16.74 -10.62
N ASP A 47 -11.04 -15.46 -10.68
CA ASP A 47 -9.69 -15.09 -11.06
C ASP A 47 -8.66 -15.47 -9.97
N PRO A 48 -7.40 -15.70 -10.35
CA PRO A 48 -6.33 -15.96 -9.38
C PRO A 48 -5.86 -14.68 -8.66
N TYR A 49 -6.32 -13.50 -9.07
CA TYR A 49 -5.84 -12.18 -8.64
C TYR A 49 -6.61 -11.57 -7.47
N HIS A 50 -7.62 -12.26 -6.93
CA HIS A 50 -8.39 -11.83 -5.74
C HIS A 50 -7.53 -11.36 -4.58
N ALA A 51 -6.35 -11.95 -4.37
CA ALA A 51 -5.45 -11.50 -3.31
C ALA A 51 -4.92 -10.07 -3.55
N VAL A 52 -4.65 -9.70 -4.80
CA VAL A 52 -4.20 -8.35 -5.17
C VAL A 52 -5.35 -7.36 -5.09
N VAL A 53 -6.53 -7.73 -5.59
CA VAL A 53 -7.74 -6.89 -5.52
C VAL A 53 -8.15 -6.69 -4.07
N GLY A 54 -8.14 -7.72 -3.23
CA GLY A 54 -8.44 -7.64 -1.80
C GLY A 54 -7.46 -6.75 -1.03
N LEU A 55 -6.16 -6.78 -1.37
CA LEU A 55 -5.22 -5.81 -0.81
C LEU A 55 -5.60 -4.39 -1.19
N ALA A 56 -6.01 -4.13 -2.45
CA ALA A 56 -6.42 -2.81 -2.89
C ALA A 56 -7.74 -2.37 -2.21
N GLU A 57 -8.74 -3.25 -2.11
CA GLU A 57 -10.01 -3.04 -1.40
C GLU A 57 -9.78 -2.60 0.05
N LEU A 58 -8.79 -3.17 0.72
CA LEU A 58 -8.44 -2.70 2.06
C LEU A 58 -7.59 -1.42 2.02
N ALA A 59 -6.52 -1.39 1.24
CA ALA A 59 -5.51 -0.34 1.30
C ALA A 59 -6.00 1.02 0.78
N VAL A 60 -6.79 1.03 -0.29
CA VAL A 60 -7.29 2.24 -0.96
C VAL A 60 -8.15 3.11 -0.03
N PRO A 61 -9.17 2.60 0.67
CA PRO A 61 -9.97 3.42 1.59
C PRO A 61 -9.14 3.96 2.76
N TRP A 62 -8.21 3.17 3.32
CA TRP A 62 -7.31 3.64 4.37
C TRP A 62 -6.40 4.78 3.89
N LEU A 63 -5.80 4.65 2.71
CA LEU A 63 -4.99 5.72 2.11
C LEU A 63 -5.83 6.95 1.79
N GLY A 64 -7.05 6.76 1.27
CA GLY A 64 -8.00 7.84 1.01
C GLY A 64 -8.34 8.61 2.28
N LEU A 65 -8.66 7.89 3.36
CA LEU A 65 -8.91 8.49 4.68
C LEU A 65 -7.70 9.28 5.18
N LEU A 66 -6.50 8.71 5.08
CA LEU A 66 -5.27 9.43 5.45
C LEU A 66 -5.18 10.74 4.65
N VAL A 67 -5.28 10.67 3.31
CA VAL A 67 -5.21 11.85 2.43
C VAL A 67 -6.23 12.91 2.86
N VAL A 68 -7.48 12.53 3.12
CA VAL A 68 -8.53 13.42 3.63
C VAL A 68 -8.14 14.06 4.96
N LEU A 69 -7.65 13.27 5.94
CA LEU A 69 -7.17 13.78 7.23
C LEU A 69 -6.07 14.83 7.03
N ARG A 70 -5.17 14.61 6.08
CA ARG A 70 -4.09 15.57 5.78
C ARG A 70 -4.57 16.83 5.08
N LEU A 71 -5.64 16.74 4.29
CA LEU A 71 -6.28 17.93 3.71
C LEU A 71 -6.90 18.81 4.80
N PHE A 72 -7.46 18.23 5.88
CA PHE A 72 -7.91 19.02 7.04
C PHE A 72 -6.75 19.73 7.76
N ALA A 73 -5.59 19.08 7.82
CA ALA A 73 -4.39 19.67 8.41
C ALA A 73 -3.64 20.62 7.46
N TRP A 74 -4.08 20.82 6.21
CA TRP A 74 -3.28 21.45 5.15
C TRP A 74 -2.74 22.85 5.47
N ARG A 75 -3.47 23.64 6.29
CA ARG A 75 -3.07 25.00 6.68
C ARG A 75 -2.01 25.09 7.78
N ALA A 76 -1.69 23.99 8.45
CA ALA A 76 -0.64 24.00 9.48
C ALA A 76 0.78 24.09 8.85
N PRO A 77 1.82 24.41 9.66
CA PRO A 77 3.19 24.56 9.18
C PRO A 77 3.74 23.32 8.45
N GLY A 78 4.62 23.51 7.46
CA GLY A 78 5.25 22.40 6.71
C GLY A 78 4.71 22.17 5.28
N GLY A 79 4.09 23.19 4.66
CA GLY A 79 3.42 23.12 3.36
C GLY A 79 4.10 22.29 2.26
N PRO A 80 5.41 22.46 1.97
CA PRO A 80 6.09 21.70 0.92
C PRO A 80 6.20 20.20 1.19
N ASP A 81 6.58 19.81 2.43
CA ASP A 81 6.67 18.41 2.86
C ASP A 81 5.28 17.75 2.77
N ARG A 82 4.24 18.49 3.18
CA ARG A 82 2.84 18.07 3.13
C ARG A 82 2.36 17.83 1.71
N ALA A 83 2.55 18.80 0.82
CA ALA A 83 2.16 18.65 -0.57
C ALA A 83 2.84 17.46 -1.25
N GLN A 84 4.13 17.27 -1.02
CA GLN A 84 4.86 16.15 -1.61
C GLN A 84 4.39 14.80 -1.05
N GLN A 85 4.25 14.67 0.27
CA GLN A 85 3.81 13.42 0.89
C GLN A 85 2.38 13.06 0.48
N THR A 86 1.46 14.04 0.44
CA THR A 86 0.08 13.81 -0.01
C THR A 86 0.02 13.43 -1.49
N ALA A 87 0.79 14.08 -2.36
CA ALA A 87 0.89 13.70 -3.76
C ALA A 87 1.45 12.28 -3.95
N ARG A 88 2.41 11.87 -3.11
CA ARG A 88 2.94 10.49 -3.13
C ARG A 88 1.93 9.47 -2.64
N ALA A 89 1.16 9.76 -1.58
CA ALA A 89 0.07 8.91 -1.12
C ALA A 89 -1.02 8.77 -2.21
N ALA A 90 -1.40 9.87 -2.86
CA ALA A 90 -2.29 9.88 -4.01
C ALA A 90 -1.74 9.04 -5.18
N GLY A 91 -0.43 9.09 -5.43
CA GLY A 91 0.26 8.21 -6.37
C GLY A 91 0.21 6.74 -5.98
N THR A 92 0.33 6.42 -4.68
CA THR A 92 0.16 5.05 -4.18
C THR A 92 -1.25 4.54 -4.43
N ILE A 93 -2.29 5.34 -4.11
CA ILE A 93 -3.70 5.01 -4.43
C ILE A 93 -3.85 4.73 -5.93
N THR A 94 -3.40 5.66 -6.77
CA THR A 94 -3.53 5.54 -8.23
C THR A 94 -2.83 4.29 -8.77
N THR A 95 -1.67 3.94 -8.19
CA THR A 95 -0.90 2.75 -8.58
C THR A 95 -1.61 1.47 -8.14
N LEU A 96 -2.12 1.40 -6.91
CA LEU A 96 -2.86 0.22 -6.43
C LEU A 96 -4.10 -0.03 -7.27
N VAL A 97 -4.91 1.00 -7.48
CA VAL A 97 -6.12 0.90 -8.30
C VAL A 97 -5.75 0.53 -9.74
N GLY A 98 -4.71 1.14 -10.32
CA GLY A 98 -4.24 0.78 -11.66
C GLY A 98 -3.77 -0.67 -11.78
N VAL A 99 -3.07 -1.19 -10.78
CA VAL A 99 -2.65 -2.60 -10.74
C VAL A 99 -3.85 -3.52 -10.60
N ALA A 100 -4.80 -3.21 -9.70
CA ALA A 100 -6.03 -3.98 -9.55
C ALA A 100 -6.85 -4.01 -10.85
N SER A 101 -7.05 -2.85 -11.49
CA SER A 101 -7.75 -2.75 -12.77
C SER A 101 -7.04 -3.53 -13.88
N ALA A 102 -5.70 -3.57 -13.90
CA ALA A 102 -4.96 -4.36 -14.88
C ALA A 102 -5.22 -5.87 -14.70
N PHE A 103 -5.33 -6.35 -13.46
CA PHE A 103 -5.69 -7.73 -13.17
C PHE A 103 -7.14 -8.05 -13.55
N GLU A 104 -8.07 -7.17 -13.24
CA GLU A 104 -9.48 -7.34 -13.65
C GLU A 104 -9.61 -7.35 -15.18
N TRP A 105 -8.84 -6.52 -15.91
CA TRP A 105 -8.79 -6.59 -17.38
C TRP A 105 -8.19 -7.91 -17.88
N ALA A 106 -7.12 -8.40 -17.26
CA ALA A 106 -6.55 -9.70 -17.61
C ALA A 106 -7.57 -10.83 -17.41
N ALA A 107 -8.35 -10.77 -16.33
CA ALA A 107 -9.44 -11.71 -16.09
C ALA A 107 -10.57 -11.59 -17.13
N VAL A 108 -10.98 -10.37 -17.50
CA VAL A 108 -11.98 -10.15 -18.57
C VAL A 108 -11.51 -10.72 -19.92
N LEU A 109 -10.22 -10.58 -20.24
CA LEU A 109 -9.64 -11.09 -21.48
C LEU A 109 -9.42 -12.61 -21.47
N GLY A 110 -9.14 -13.18 -20.29
CA GLY A 110 -8.93 -14.61 -20.10
C GLY A 110 -10.21 -15.41 -19.87
N ALA A 111 -11.33 -14.76 -19.56
CA ALA A 111 -12.59 -15.42 -19.30
C ALA A 111 -13.11 -16.16 -20.55
N ALA A 112 -13.49 -17.43 -20.36
CA ALA A 112 -14.23 -18.21 -21.35
C ALA A 112 -15.54 -17.47 -21.72
N PRO A 113 -16.16 -17.75 -22.90
CA PRO A 113 -17.41 -17.12 -23.29
C PRO A 113 -18.56 -17.53 -22.34
N VAL A 114 -18.68 -16.82 -21.22
CA VAL A 114 -19.83 -16.87 -20.32
C VAL A 114 -20.95 -16.01 -20.89
N ALA A 115 -22.20 -16.42 -20.70
CA ALA A 115 -23.36 -15.64 -21.09
C ALA A 115 -23.28 -14.24 -20.45
N ARG A 116 -22.96 -13.22 -21.26
CA ARG A 116 -22.85 -11.83 -20.81
C ARG A 116 -24.23 -11.37 -20.37
N THR A 117 -24.37 -11.10 -19.08
CA THR A 117 -25.59 -10.49 -18.52
C THR A 117 -25.46 -8.97 -18.55
N GLY A 118 -26.57 -8.26 -18.29
CA GLY A 118 -26.53 -6.80 -18.13
C GLY A 118 -25.54 -6.35 -17.05
N TRP A 119 -25.41 -7.12 -15.96
CA TRP A 119 -24.44 -6.84 -14.89
C TRP A 119 -23.00 -6.97 -15.36
N THR A 120 -22.69 -7.96 -16.21
CA THR A 120 -21.36 -8.10 -16.80
C THR A 120 -20.97 -6.84 -17.58
N SER A 121 -21.90 -6.27 -18.37
CA SER A 121 -21.67 -5.00 -19.09
C SER A 121 -21.48 -3.81 -18.14
N VAL A 122 -22.26 -3.73 -17.05
CA VAL A 122 -22.10 -2.68 -16.03
C VAL A 122 -20.73 -2.76 -15.36
N LEU A 123 -20.27 -3.95 -14.98
CA LEU A 123 -18.97 -4.16 -14.36
C LEU A 123 -17.82 -3.80 -15.30
N VAL A 124 -17.87 -4.23 -16.56
CA VAL A 124 -16.86 -3.88 -17.57
C VAL A 124 -16.86 -2.38 -17.86
N ALA A 125 -18.03 -1.74 -17.91
CA ALA A 125 -18.13 -0.29 -18.07
C ALA A 125 -17.53 0.45 -16.85
N GLY A 126 -17.83 -0.02 -15.62
CA GLY A 126 -17.24 0.51 -14.39
C GLY A 126 -15.72 0.38 -14.35
N LEU A 127 -15.19 -0.77 -14.79
CA LEU A 127 -13.76 -1.00 -14.93
C LEU A 127 -13.11 -0.05 -15.95
N ALA A 128 -13.77 0.18 -17.09
CA ALA A 128 -13.32 1.15 -18.09
C ALA A 128 -13.29 2.57 -17.54
N VAL A 129 -14.34 3.00 -16.84
CA VAL A 129 -14.38 4.31 -16.15
C VAL A 129 -13.25 4.43 -15.14
N THR A 130 -13.05 3.41 -14.31
CA THR A 130 -11.96 3.37 -13.32
C THR A 130 -10.59 3.49 -14.01
N SER A 131 -10.38 2.79 -15.13
CA SER A 131 -9.14 2.85 -15.91
C SER A 131 -8.87 4.26 -16.49
N LEU A 132 -9.91 4.94 -16.97
CA LEU A 132 -9.81 6.33 -17.43
C LEU A 132 -9.45 7.28 -16.29
N LEU A 133 -10.05 7.10 -15.12
CA LEU A 133 -9.73 7.87 -13.92
C LEU A 133 -8.28 7.63 -13.45
N VAL A 134 -7.79 6.39 -13.51
CA VAL A 134 -6.36 6.06 -13.25
C VAL A 134 -5.46 6.85 -14.20
N ALA A 135 -5.73 6.82 -15.51
CA ALA A 135 -4.94 7.54 -16.49
C ALA A 135 -4.95 9.06 -16.24
N GLY A 136 -6.13 9.63 -15.97
CA GLY A 136 -6.27 11.05 -15.63
C GLY A 136 -5.49 11.45 -14.37
N ALA A 137 -5.64 10.69 -13.28
CA ALA A 137 -4.91 10.91 -12.04
C ALA A 137 -3.40 10.77 -12.24
N ALA A 138 -2.94 9.76 -12.99
CA ALA A 138 -1.53 9.55 -13.31
C ALA A 138 -0.94 10.74 -14.09
N VAL A 139 -1.65 11.25 -15.10
CA VAL A 139 -1.23 12.43 -15.87
C VAL A 139 -1.12 13.65 -14.96
N LEU A 140 -2.08 13.89 -14.08
CA LEU A 140 -2.04 15.00 -13.12
C LEU A 140 -0.84 14.86 -12.16
N LEU A 141 -0.58 13.66 -11.63
CA LEU A 141 0.54 13.38 -10.75
C LEU A 141 1.90 13.57 -11.45
N VAL A 142 2.02 13.12 -12.70
CA VAL A 142 3.23 13.33 -13.52
C VAL A 142 3.47 14.81 -13.77
N ARG A 143 2.42 15.58 -14.09
CA ARG A 143 2.51 17.05 -14.25
C ARG A 143 2.86 17.77 -12.94
N CYS A 144 2.49 17.19 -11.80
CA CYS A 144 2.79 17.74 -10.48
C CYS A 144 4.14 17.26 -9.91
N ARG A 145 4.89 16.40 -10.62
CA ARG A 145 6.18 15.90 -10.12
C ARG A 145 7.13 17.07 -9.88
N GLN A 146 7.42 17.33 -8.61
CA GLN A 146 8.60 18.08 -8.24
C GLN A 146 9.83 17.16 -8.37
N PRO A 147 11.02 17.70 -8.72
CA PRO A 147 12.25 16.93 -8.65
C PRO A 147 12.34 16.25 -7.28
N LEU A 148 12.82 15.00 -7.27
CA LEU A 148 12.96 14.19 -6.07
C LEU A 148 13.89 14.87 -5.07
N GLY A 149 13.35 15.80 -4.27
CA GLY A 149 13.99 16.29 -3.08
C GLY A 149 14.32 15.08 -2.23
N SER A 150 15.58 14.98 -1.78
CA SER A 150 16.03 13.84 -1.00
C SER A 150 15.07 13.66 0.18
N ALA A 151 14.39 12.52 0.26
CA ALA A 151 13.49 12.16 1.36
C ALA A 151 14.18 12.17 2.75
N ARG A 152 15.50 12.42 2.78
CA ARG A 152 16.36 12.50 3.97
C ARG A 152 16.11 13.70 4.88
N ARG A 153 15.20 14.64 4.56
CA ARG A 153 14.97 15.85 5.39
C ARG A 153 13.51 16.26 5.57
N TRP A 154 12.56 15.33 5.53
CA TRP A 154 11.19 15.68 5.94
C TRP A 154 11.18 16.10 7.41
N ARG A 155 10.72 17.33 7.65
CA ARG A 155 10.61 17.89 9.01
C ARG A 155 9.23 17.63 9.61
N HIS A 156 8.22 17.39 8.76
CA HIS A 156 6.83 17.14 9.15
C HIS A 156 6.34 15.84 8.52
N ASP A 157 5.61 15.03 9.30
CA ASP A 157 5.03 13.75 8.90
C ASP A 157 3.55 13.66 9.29
N TRP A 158 2.87 12.60 8.84
CA TRP A 158 1.43 12.42 9.02
C TRP A 158 1.08 12.17 10.48
N LEU A 159 2.00 11.58 11.24
CA LEU A 159 1.83 11.37 12.67
C LEU A 159 1.69 12.70 13.42
N GLY A 160 2.43 13.74 13.02
CA GLY A 160 2.26 15.09 13.55
C GLY A 160 0.87 15.68 13.26
N ASP A 161 0.31 15.41 12.08
CA ASP A 161 -1.03 15.88 11.69
C ASP A 161 -2.11 15.16 12.48
N VAL A 162 -1.99 13.84 12.65
CA VAL A 162 -2.89 13.05 13.49
C VAL A 162 -2.84 13.55 14.93
N ALA A 163 -1.66 13.79 15.50
CA ALA A 163 -1.55 14.35 16.85
C ALA A 163 -2.20 15.73 16.96
N LEU A 164 -2.13 16.57 15.92
CA LEU A 164 -2.79 17.87 15.87
C LEU A 164 -4.32 17.74 15.84
N LEU A 165 -4.85 16.83 15.03
CA LEU A 165 -6.30 16.55 14.97
C LEU A 165 -6.82 15.93 16.27
N LEU A 166 -6.07 15.00 16.86
CA LEU A 166 -6.47 14.35 18.11
C LEU A 166 -6.47 15.30 19.31
N ARG A 167 -5.73 16.42 19.27
CA ARG A 167 -5.85 17.47 20.31
C ARG A 167 -7.24 18.09 20.39
N TRP A 168 -8.04 17.95 19.33
CA TRP A 168 -9.41 18.47 19.27
C TRP A 168 -10.43 17.47 19.82
N THR A 169 -9.97 16.26 20.17
CA THR A 169 -10.79 15.20 20.77
C THR A 169 -10.53 15.12 22.27
N PRO A 170 -11.49 14.62 23.08
CA PRO A 170 -11.32 14.43 24.53
C PRO A 170 -10.37 13.27 24.90
N LEU A 171 -9.60 12.74 23.95
CA LEU A 171 -8.68 11.64 24.19
C LEU A 171 -7.60 12.04 25.21
N PRO A 172 -7.13 11.09 26.05
CA PRO A 172 -6.22 11.43 27.13
C PRO A 172 -4.91 11.98 26.55
N ARG A 173 -4.53 13.20 26.95
CA ARG A 173 -3.34 13.93 26.47
C ARG A 173 -2.03 13.13 26.51
N ARG A 174 -1.97 12.08 27.35
CA ARG A 174 -0.84 11.13 27.43
C ARG A 174 -0.56 10.38 26.10
N TRP A 175 -1.58 10.21 25.24
CA TRP A 175 -1.46 9.50 23.96
C TRP A 175 -1.14 10.43 22.78
N THR A 176 -1.35 11.74 22.92
CA THR A 176 -1.19 12.74 21.86
C THR A 176 0.01 13.68 22.10
N GLY A 177 0.75 13.45 23.18
CA GLY A 177 1.94 14.21 23.51
C GLY A 177 3.12 13.95 22.56
N PRO A 178 4.06 14.91 22.43
CA PRO A 178 5.24 14.78 21.56
C PRO A 178 6.10 13.55 21.91
N ALA A 179 6.17 13.17 23.19
CA ALA A 179 6.88 11.98 23.63
C ALA A 179 6.32 10.67 23.03
N MET A 180 5.00 10.57 22.84
CA MET A 180 4.38 9.41 22.22
C MET A 180 4.67 9.37 20.72
N VAL A 181 4.56 10.52 20.04
CA VAL A 181 4.93 10.67 18.62
C VAL A 181 6.37 10.23 18.39
N ASP A 182 7.31 10.67 19.23
CA ASP A 182 8.72 10.28 19.12
C ASP A 182 8.96 8.82 19.48
N ARG A 183 8.17 8.24 20.39
CA ARG A 183 8.20 6.80 20.68
C ARG A 183 7.75 6.00 19.45
N VAL A 184 6.65 6.39 18.80
CA VAL A 184 6.15 5.76 17.57
C VAL A 184 7.17 5.87 16.44
N ARG A 185 7.78 7.05 16.24
CA ARG A 185 8.85 7.23 15.21
C ARG A 185 10.05 6.31 15.44
N ARG A 186 10.49 6.17 16.69
CA ARG A 186 11.61 5.26 17.06
C ARG A 186 11.26 3.80 16.81
N HIS A 187 10.02 3.40 17.12
CA HIS A 187 9.53 2.02 17.02
C HIS A 187 8.62 1.77 15.81
N ALA A 188 8.75 2.57 14.73
CA ALA A 188 7.82 2.54 13.61
C ALA A 188 7.66 1.14 12.98
N LEU A 189 8.76 0.38 12.88
CA LEU A 189 8.70 -0.99 12.38
C LEU A 189 7.87 -1.91 13.27
N ALA A 190 8.03 -1.81 14.60
CA ALA A 190 7.24 -2.58 15.55
C ALA A 190 5.76 -2.17 15.52
N VAL A 191 5.46 -0.88 15.32
CA VAL A 191 4.09 -0.38 15.14
C VAL A 191 3.48 -0.94 13.85
N PHE A 192 4.20 -0.91 12.72
CA PHE A 192 3.71 -1.51 11.48
C PHE A 192 3.47 -3.01 11.63
N ALA A 193 4.40 -3.74 12.27
CA ALA A 193 4.22 -5.16 12.55
C ALA A 193 3.00 -5.42 13.44
N ALA A 194 2.83 -4.67 14.53
CA ALA A 194 1.71 -4.83 15.45
C ALA A 194 0.36 -4.53 14.76
N VAL A 195 0.27 -3.43 14.01
CA VAL A 195 -0.95 -3.08 13.26
C VAL A 195 -1.26 -4.14 12.20
N SER A 196 -0.25 -4.64 11.48
CA SER A 196 -0.44 -5.67 10.46
C SER A 196 -0.88 -7.00 11.05
N VAL A 197 -0.33 -7.38 12.21
CA VAL A 197 -0.76 -8.57 12.96
C VAL A 197 -2.19 -8.42 13.46
N LEU A 198 -2.56 -7.28 14.06
CA LEU A 198 -3.92 -7.06 14.56
C LEU A 198 -4.94 -7.03 13.41
N ALA A 199 -4.62 -6.34 12.32
CA ALA A 199 -5.48 -6.30 11.14
C ALA A 199 -5.59 -7.69 10.48
N GLY A 200 -4.48 -8.40 10.30
CA GLY A 200 -4.47 -9.76 9.76
C GLY A 200 -5.24 -10.74 10.62
N ALA A 201 -5.16 -10.62 11.96
CA ALA A 201 -5.97 -11.43 12.87
C ALA A 201 -7.47 -11.11 12.74
N GLY A 202 -7.83 -9.83 12.61
CA GLY A 202 -9.20 -9.40 12.38
C GLY A 202 -9.77 -9.93 11.06
N LEU A 203 -9.00 -9.83 9.96
CA LEU A 203 -9.38 -10.32 8.64
C LEU A 203 -9.49 -11.84 8.61
N ALA A 204 -8.48 -12.56 9.13
CA ALA A 204 -8.51 -14.01 9.22
C ALA A 204 -9.65 -14.51 10.12
N GLY A 205 -9.92 -13.80 11.23
CA GLY A 205 -11.07 -14.07 12.10
C GLY A 205 -12.40 -13.89 11.38
N ALA A 206 -12.59 -12.75 10.70
CA ALA A 206 -13.80 -12.48 9.95
C ALA A 206 -14.01 -13.51 8.83
N GLN A 207 -12.94 -13.84 8.08
CA GLN A 207 -12.98 -14.81 6.99
C GLN A 207 -13.28 -16.23 7.51
N SER A 208 -12.60 -16.67 8.57
CA SER A 208 -12.82 -18.00 9.15
C SER A 208 -14.24 -18.19 9.67
N ILE A 209 -14.84 -17.14 10.27
CA ILE A 209 -16.24 -17.16 10.69
C ILE A 209 -17.18 -17.15 9.47
N GLY A 210 -16.93 -16.26 8.50
CA GLY A 210 -17.78 -16.08 7.33
C GLY A 210 -17.83 -17.30 6.41
N GLU A 211 -16.69 -17.95 6.20
CA GLU A 211 -16.55 -19.13 5.34
C GLU A 211 -16.62 -20.45 6.12
N ARG A 212 -16.81 -20.40 7.44
CA ARG A 212 -16.86 -21.56 8.35
C ARG A 212 -15.62 -22.45 8.20
N LEU A 213 -14.44 -21.83 8.12
CA LEU A 213 -13.18 -22.55 7.99
C LEU A 213 -12.88 -23.31 9.29
N THR A 214 -12.76 -24.64 9.20
CA THR A 214 -12.48 -25.50 10.35
C THR A 214 -11.03 -26.00 10.41
N ASP A 215 -10.28 -25.90 9.32
CA ASP A 215 -8.89 -26.34 9.26
C ASP A 215 -7.97 -25.30 9.94
N PRO A 216 -7.34 -25.62 11.09
CA PRO A 216 -6.48 -24.69 11.80
C PRO A 216 -5.23 -24.30 11.00
N LEU A 217 -4.74 -25.17 10.11
CA LEU A 217 -3.59 -24.87 9.26
C LEU A 217 -3.97 -23.80 8.24
N LEU A 218 -5.15 -23.91 7.62
CA LEU A 218 -5.66 -22.94 6.66
C LEU A 218 -5.92 -21.58 7.30
N VAL A 219 -6.52 -21.56 8.50
CA VAL A 219 -6.75 -20.31 9.26
C VAL A 219 -5.44 -19.64 9.62
N THR A 220 -4.46 -20.41 10.12
CA THR A 220 -3.12 -19.89 10.47
C THR A 220 -2.39 -19.35 9.24
N TRP A 221 -2.47 -20.08 8.12
CA TRP A 221 -1.89 -19.65 6.85
C TRP A 221 -2.49 -18.32 6.39
N TYR A 222 -3.82 -18.19 6.39
CA TYR A 222 -4.49 -16.98 5.98
C TYR A 222 -4.08 -15.79 6.85
N PHE A 223 -4.03 -15.97 8.17
CA PHE A 223 -3.49 -14.97 9.10
C PHE A 223 -2.06 -14.51 8.73
N VAL A 224 -1.16 -15.47 8.45
CA VAL A 224 0.24 -15.15 8.11
C VAL A 224 0.32 -14.39 6.79
N VAL A 225 -0.45 -14.81 5.78
CA VAL A 225 -0.52 -14.16 4.46
C VAL A 225 -0.99 -12.71 4.62
N GLU A 226 -2.09 -12.49 5.35
CA GLU A 226 -2.64 -11.15 5.58
C GLU A 226 -1.64 -10.27 6.35
N ALA A 227 -1.12 -10.75 7.48
CA ALA A 227 -0.18 -9.98 8.29
C ALA A 227 1.11 -9.64 7.53
N ALA A 228 1.65 -10.57 6.73
CA ALA A 228 2.84 -10.32 5.91
C ALA A 228 2.58 -9.32 4.77
N SER A 229 1.44 -9.43 4.10
CA SER A 229 1.04 -8.55 2.99
C SER A 229 0.80 -7.13 3.48
N LEU A 230 0.11 -6.98 4.61
CA LEU A 230 -0.12 -5.68 5.25
C LEU A 230 1.17 -5.05 5.76
N LEU A 231 2.09 -5.85 6.31
CA LEU A 231 3.39 -5.35 6.74
C LEU A 231 4.20 -4.84 5.55
N ALA A 232 4.24 -5.61 4.45
CA ALA A 232 4.89 -5.19 3.21
C ALA A 232 4.26 -3.90 2.67
N PHE A 233 2.94 -3.82 2.64
CA PHE A 233 2.21 -2.62 2.26
C PHE A 233 2.58 -1.42 3.13
N CYS A 234 2.57 -1.55 4.46
CA CYS A 234 2.96 -0.48 5.37
C CYS A 234 4.40 0.01 5.11
N LEU A 235 5.34 -0.92 4.92
CA LEU A 235 6.75 -0.58 4.69
C LEU A 235 6.96 0.13 3.35
N VAL A 236 6.39 -0.40 2.26
CA VAL A 236 6.50 0.18 0.91
C VAL A 236 5.80 1.52 0.86
N SER A 237 4.56 1.60 1.35
CA SER A 237 3.78 2.84 1.33
C SER A 237 4.40 3.91 2.21
N ASN A 238 4.99 3.55 3.36
CA ASN A 238 5.74 4.51 4.16
C ASN A 238 7.05 4.96 3.48
N ALA A 239 7.75 4.06 2.78
CA ALA A 239 8.95 4.42 2.02
C ALA A 239 8.64 5.38 0.86
N VAL A 240 7.47 5.23 0.23
CA VAL A 240 7.00 6.11 -0.84
C VAL A 240 6.47 7.43 -0.26
N ALA A 241 5.43 7.37 0.57
CA ALA A 241 4.61 8.51 0.98
C ALA A 241 5.02 9.18 2.30
N GLY A 242 5.84 8.52 3.12
CA GLY A 242 6.39 9.15 4.32
C GLY A 242 5.45 9.37 5.48
N PHE A 243 4.55 8.41 5.72
CA PHE A 243 3.59 8.49 6.82
C PHE A 243 4.26 8.77 8.17
N VAL A 244 5.37 8.09 8.43
CA VAL A 244 6.14 8.21 9.66
C VAL A 244 7.60 8.49 9.31
N VAL A 245 8.11 9.64 9.76
CA VAL A 245 9.53 9.97 9.66
C VAL A 245 10.30 9.11 10.64
N ARG A 246 11.29 8.37 10.12
CA ARG A 246 12.09 7.42 10.88
C ARG A 246 13.51 7.96 11.08
N PRO A 247 14.14 7.68 12.23
CA PRO A 247 15.57 7.92 12.39
C PRO A 247 16.37 7.23 11.28
N ALA A 248 17.53 7.78 10.95
CA ALA A 248 18.40 7.20 9.92
C ALA A 248 18.71 5.73 10.26
N ALA A 249 18.24 4.81 9.41
CA ALA A 249 18.48 3.40 9.59
C ALA A 249 19.91 3.04 9.18
N GLY A 250 20.60 2.29 10.05
CA GLY A 250 21.84 1.58 9.73
C GLY A 250 21.59 0.47 8.69
N ARG A 251 22.68 -0.08 8.14
CA ARG A 251 22.63 -1.07 7.04
C ARG A 251 21.79 -2.31 7.39
N ALA A 252 22.00 -2.88 8.57
CA ALA A 252 21.27 -4.06 9.04
C ALA A 252 19.75 -3.80 9.09
N ARG A 253 19.32 -2.66 9.65
CA ARG A 253 17.90 -2.30 9.70
C ARG A 253 17.29 -2.14 8.31
N ARG A 254 18.01 -1.55 7.36
CA ARG A 254 17.52 -1.45 5.97
C ARG A 254 17.40 -2.83 5.32
N ALA A 255 18.38 -3.72 5.54
CA ALA A 255 18.31 -5.08 5.04
C ALA A 255 17.08 -5.82 5.58
N VAL A 256 16.79 -5.69 6.88
CA VAL A 256 15.58 -6.26 7.51
C VAL A 256 14.30 -5.66 6.89
N GLU A 257 14.20 -4.33 6.79
CA GLU A 257 12.99 -3.69 6.23
C GLU A 257 12.76 -4.07 4.76
N THR A 258 13.81 -4.11 3.93
CA THR A 258 13.71 -4.57 2.54
C THR A 258 13.35 -6.05 2.47
N SER A 259 13.95 -6.89 3.31
CA SER A 259 13.68 -8.32 3.37
C SER A 259 12.22 -8.60 3.73
N LEU A 260 11.68 -7.91 4.74
CA LEU A 260 10.27 -8.02 5.15
C LEU A 260 9.33 -7.54 4.05
N ALA A 261 9.62 -6.40 3.41
CA ALA A 261 8.79 -5.86 2.34
C ALA A 261 8.76 -6.79 1.11
N THR A 262 9.93 -7.25 0.66
CA THR A 262 10.05 -8.15 -0.49
C THR A 262 9.44 -9.53 -0.18
N GLY A 263 9.68 -10.06 1.02
CA GLY A 263 9.12 -11.34 1.46
C GLY A 263 7.60 -11.32 1.51
N GLY A 264 6.99 -10.31 2.15
CA GLY A 264 5.53 -10.20 2.21
C GLY A 264 4.90 -9.98 0.83
N ALA A 265 5.51 -9.19 -0.04
CA ALA A 265 5.06 -9.04 -1.43
C ALA A 265 5.16 -10.36 -2.21
N ALA A 266 6.23 -11.14 -2.00
CA ALA A 266 6.39 -12.45 -2.63
C ALA A 266 5.36 -13.48 -2.12
N VAL A 267 4.99 -13.44 -0.83
CA VAL A 267 3.88 -14.26 -0.30
C VAL A 267 2.59 -13.92 -1.04
N LEU A 268 2.23 -12.64 -1.13
CA LEU A 268 1.00 -12.20 -1.81
C LEU A 268 0.97 -12.62 -3.28
N LEU A 269 2.07 -12.41 -4.00
CA LEU A 269 2.19 -12.85 -5.40
C LEU A 269 2.12 -14.37 -5.51
N ALA A 270 2.75 -15.11 -4.61
CA ALA A 270 2.66 -16.57 -4.63
C ALA A 270 1.25 -17.07 -4.34
N VAL A 271 0.47 -16.39 -3.50
CA VAL A 271 -0.94 -16.70 -3.24
C VAL A 271 -1.76 -16.49 -4.51
N ALA A 272 -1.59 -15.33 -5.15
CA ALA A 272 -2.32 -14.98 -6.36
C ALA A 272 -1.97 -15.95 -7.50
N PHE A 273 -0.68 -16.11 -7.79
CA PHE A 273 -0.21 -16.86 -8.96
C PHE A 273 0.11 -18.34 -8.67
N ARG A 274 -0.38 -18.91 -7.56
CA ARG A 274 0.01 -20.27 -7.11
C ARG A 274 -0.10 -21.34 -8.19
N ASP A 275 -1.20 -21.35 -8.94
CA ASP A 275 -1.46 -22.37 -9.96
C ASP A 275 -0.62 -22.12 -11.21
N ALA A 276 -0.43 -20.86 -11.61
CA ALA A 276 0.45 -20.48 -12.71
C ALA A 276 1.92 -20.81 -12.41
N ILE A 277 2.37 -20.54 -11.18
CA ILE A 277 3.73 -20.89 -10.72
C ILE A 277 3.93 -22.39 -10.81
N ARG A 278 2.97 -23.19 -10.31
CA ARG A 278 3.07 -24.65 -10.38
C ARG A 278 3.02 -25.19 -11.80
N ALA A 279 2.15 -24.65 -12.65
CA ALA A 279 2.08 -25.01 -14.05
C ALA A 279 3.41 -24.75 -14.77
N ALA A 280 4.10 -23.65 -14.46
CA ALA A 280 5.43 -23.34 -15.01
C ALA A 280 6.50 -24.38 -14.62
N PHE A 281 6.30 -25.11 -13.52
CA PHE A 281 7.15 -26.24 -13.11
C PHE A 281 6.62 -27.61 -13.53
N GLY A 282 5.60 -27.67 -14.38
CA GLY A 282 4.97 -28.93 -14.81
C GLY A 282 4.19 -29.64 -13.69
N LEU A 283 3.82 -28.91 -12.63
CA LEU A 283 3.04 -29.43 -11.51
C LEU A 283 1.55 -29.11 -11.70
N GLY A 284 0.68 -30.04 -11.28
CA GLY A 284 -0.78 -29.82 -11.27
C GLY A 284 -1.24 -28.73 -10.28
N PRO A 285 -2.54 -28.37 -10.31
CA PRO A 285 -3.11 -27.32 -9.46
C PRO A 285 -2.94 -27.61 -7.97
N VAL A 286 -3.00 -26.58 -7.13
CA VAL A 286 -2.90 -26.75 -5.67
C VAL A 286 -4.18 -27.38 -5.13
N THR A 287 -4.10 -28.63 -4.69
CA THR A 287 -5.25 -29.37 -4.12
C THR A 287 -5.16 -29.58 -2.61
N ALA A 288 -4.00 -29.32 -2.00
CA ALA A 288 -3.75 -29.57 -0.58
C ALA A 288 -3.21 -28.34 0.15
N VAL A 289 -3.74 -28.08 1.35
CA VAL A 289 -3.34 -26.95 2.21
C VAL A 289 -1.84 -26.95 2.52
N PRO A 290 -1.17 -28.07 2.86
CA PRO A 290 0.27 -28.06 3.10
C PRO A 290 1.10 -27.61 1.89
N THR A 291 0.65 -27.97 0.66
CA THR A 291 1.29 -27.52 -0.58
C THR A 291 1.13 -26.03 -0.79
N LEU A 292 -0.06 -25.49 -0.49
CA LEU A 292 -0.33 -24.05 -0.52
C LEU A 292 0.59 -23.29 0.45
N VAL A 293 0.68 -23.77 1.69
CA VAL A 293 1.52 -23.20 2.74
C VAL A 293 2.99 -23.22 2.34
N GLY A 294 3.49 -24.39 1.93
CA GLY A 294 4.89 -24.55 1.53
C GLY A 294 5.27 -23.67 0.34
N LEU A 295 4.42 -23.59 -0.68
CA LEU A 295 4.66 -22.76 -1.86
C LEU A 295 4.71 -21.26 -1.50
N THR A 296 3.69 -20.78 -0.79
CA THR A 296 3.53 -19.34 -0.51
C THR A 296 4.55 -18.83 0.50
N LEU A 297 4.72 -19.54 1.62
CA LEU A 297 5.72 -19.17 2.63
C LEU A 297 7.14 -19.42 2.13
N GLY A 298 7.37 -20.49 1.36
CA GLY A 298 8.66 -20.77 0.74
C GLY A 298 9.09 -19.65 -0.22
N ALA A 299 8.18 -19.18 -1.08
CA ALA A 299 8.43 -18.03 -1.95
C ALA A 299 8.76 -16.76 -1.14
N GLY A 300 7.99 -16.49 -0.08
CA GLY A 300 8.23 -15.38 0.84
C GLY A 300 9.61 -15.42 1.49
N LEU A 301 9.97 -16.56 2.09
CA LEU A 301 11.26 -16.77 2.75
C LEU A 301 12.43 -16.68 1.77
N GLY A 302 12.32 -17.30 0.60
CA GLY A 302 13.34 -17.23 -0.44
C GLY A 302 13.59 -15.81 -0.92
N ALA A 303 12.52 -15.06 -1.20
CA ALA A 303 12.62 -13.66 -1.62
C ALA A 303 13.17 -12.75 -0.50
N ALA A 304 12.76 -12.97 0.75
CA ALA A 304 13.26 -12.26 1.92
C ALA A 304 14.77 -12.50 2.12
N ALA A 305 15.23 -13.75 2.00
CA ALA A 305 16.64 -14.11 2.13
C ALA A 305 17.48 -13.47 1.01
N LEU A 306 17.03 -13.58 -0.24
CA LEU A 306 17.71 -12.97 -1.38
C LEU A 306 17.82 -11.44 -1.22
N ALA A 307 16.74 -10.78 -0.82
CA ALA A 307 16.73 -9.34 -0.57
C ALA A 307 17.70 -8.93 0.56
N ALA A 308 17.78 -9.72 1.64
CA ALA A 308 18.71 -9.49 2.73
C ALA A 308 20.17 -9.62 2.26
N VAL A 309 20.50 -10.67 1.52
CA VAL A 309 21.83 -10.89 0.94
C VAL A 309 22.23 -9.72 0.04
N LEU A 310 21.35 -9.32 -0.89
CA LEU A 310 21.61 -8.19 -1.79
C LEU A 310 21.82 -6.88 -1.02
N ALA A 311 20.98 -6.58 -0.02
CA ALA A 311 21.11 -5.38 0.79
C ALA A 311 22.41 -5.34 1.63
N LEU A 312 22.89 -6.51 2.06
CA LEU A 312 24.15 -6.66 2.79
C LEU A 312 25.38 -6.78 1.90
N ALA A 313 25.22 -7.08 0.60
CA ALA A 313 26.31 -7.14 -0.37
C ALA A 313 26.66 -5.77 -0.94
N VAL A 314 25.68 -4.87 -1.17
CA VAL A 314 25.92 -3.57 -1.81
C VAL A 314 26.76 -2.64 -0.92
N PRO A 315 28.01 -2.29 -1.30
CA PRO A 315 28.92 -1.51 -0.46
C PRO A 315 28.32 -0.15 -0.11
N ALA A 316 28.55 0.29 1.13
CA ALA A 316 28.10 1.60 1.56
C ALA A 316 28.76 2.66 0.67
N ARG A 317 27.97 3.41 -0.11
CA ARG A 317 28.50 4.58 -0.81
C ARG A 317 29.15 5.47 0.25
N PRO A 318 30.43 5.87 0.09
CA PRO A 318 31.08 6.77 1.01
C PRO A 318 30.19 8.01 1.12
N THR A 319 29.69 8.25 2.32
CA THR A 319 29.04 9.53 2.64
C THR A 319 30.13 10.56 2.47
N GLY A 320 30.11 11.25 1.31
CA GLY A 320 31.05 12.31 1.02
C GLY A 320 31.17 13.19 2.25
N HIS A 321 32.39 13.29 2.77
CA HIS A 321 32.74 14.22 3.82
C HIS A 321 32.08 15.56 3.48
N GLN A 322 31.10 15.96 4.29
CA GLN A 322 30.76 17.37 4.38
C GLN A 322 32.06 18.04 4.81
N ARG A 323 32.77 18.66 3.87
CA ARG A 323 33.86 19.56 4.20
C ARG A 323 33.30 20.52 5.24
N PRO A 324 33.88 20.61 6.44
CA PRO A 324 33.55 21.71 7.32
C PRO A 324 33.89 22.98 6.53
N HIS A 325 32.89 23.80 6.27
CA HIS A 325 33.13 25.19 5.90
C HIS A 325 33.82 25.82 7.11
N HIS A 326 35.16 25.74 7.14
CA HIS A 326 35.94 26.72 7.86
C HIS A 326 35.62 28.05 7.22
N GLY A 327 34.85 28.86 7.94
CA GLY A 327 34.73 30.27 7.66
C GLY A 327 36.13 30.86 7.68
N GLU A 328 36.57 31.34 6.52
CA GLU A 328 37.52 32.43 6.44
C GLU A 328 36.91 33.61 7.19
N ALA A 329 37.27 33.76 8.46
CA ALA A 329 37.24 35.05 9.11
C ALA A 329 38.43 35.83 8.53
N THR A 330 38.18 36.55 7.44
CA THR A 330 39.06 37.62 6.98
C THR A 330 38.46 38.96 7.36
N ARG A 331 39.25 39.69 8.15
CA ARG A 331 39.22 41.12 8.50
C ARG A 331 38.30 41.54 9.65
#